data_AF-A0A368ZEZ1-F1
#
_entry.id   AF-A0A368ZEZ1-F1
#
_cell.length_a   1.000
_cell.length_b   1.000
_cell.length_c   1.000
_cell.angle_alpha   90.00
_cell.angle_beta   90.00
_cell.angle_gamma   90.00
#
_symmetry.space_group_name_H-M   'P 1'
#
loop_
_entity.id
_entity.type
_entity.pdbx_description
1 polymer ?
#
loop_
_entity_poly.entity_id
_entity_poly.type
_entity_poly.pdbx_seq_one_letter_code
_entity_poly.pdbx_strand_id
1 'polypeptide(L)'
;MKKIVLTVSVAIIMLSCNSVKNVDTSTIAQASTLLSSLSSNSTVQQITSLFNLLDTDHNDAISSSEAIGSVSENFDVLDTDNSSNLNLTELTGLLDLLK
;
A
#
# COMPACT_ATOMS: atom_id res chain seq x y z
N MET A 1 -18.63 49.85 -38.88
CA MET A 1 -19.21 48.56 -39.33
C MET A 1 -18.06 47.56 -39.34
N LYS A 2 -18.01 46.40 -38.69
CA LYS A 2 -18.95 45.55 -37.96
C LYS A 2 -18.17 44.99 -36.75
N LYS A 3 -18.79 44.96 -35.56
CA LYS A 3 -18.25 44.29 -34.37
C LYS A 3 -18.47 42.80 -34.54
N ILE A 4 -17.42 42.00 -34.55
CA ILE A 4 -17.53 40.53 -34.57
C ILE A 4 -17.51 40.06 -33.12
N VAL A 5 -18.63 39.48 -32.74
CA VAL A 5 -19.00 39.09 -31.39
C VAL A 5 -18.13 37.90 -30.95
N LEU A 6 -17.29 38.16 -29.96
CA LEU A 6 -16.54 37.14 -29.23
C LEU A 6 -17.46 36.58 -28.14
N THR A 7 -18.16 35.48 -28.43
CA THR A 7 -18.89 34.72 -27.40
C THR A 7 -18.74 33.23 -27.67
N VAL A 8 -17.63 32.65 -27.17
CA VAL A 8 -17.48 31.20 -27.03
C VAL A 8 -18.06 30.84 -25.67
N SER A 9 -19.32 30.43 -25.69
CA SER A 9 -20.06 29.97 -24.51
C SER A 9 -19.73 28.49 -24.25
N VAL A 10 -19.20 28.24 -23.06
CA VAL A 10 -19.48 27.09 -22.16
C VAL A 10 -19.46 25.69 -22.77
N ALA A 11 -18.45 24.91 -22.38
CA ALA A 11 -18.65 23.52 -21.97
C ALA A 11 -17.74 23.20 -20.78
N ILE A 12 -18.24 23.48 -19.58
CA ILE A 12 -17.70 22.88 -18.35
C ILE A 12 -18.13 21.40 -18.41
N ILE A 13 -17.26 20.53 -18.89
CA ILE A 13 -17.45 19.09 -18.66
C ILE A 13 -16.61 18.74 -17.45
N MET A 14 -17.24 18.88 -16.28
CA MET A 14 -16.83 18.18 -15.07
C MET A 14 -17.11 16.69 -15.31
N LEU A 15 -16.16 15.98 -15.92
CA LEU A 15 -16.12 14.53 -15.72
C LEU A 15 -15.54 14.29 -14.34
N SER A 16 -16.49 14.23 -13.40
CA SER A 16 -16.46 13.45 -12.17
C SER A 16 -15.14 12.70 -11.94
N CYS A 17 -14.43 13.08 -10.88
CA CYS A 17 -13.66 12.12 -10.13
C CYS A 17 -14.49 10.84 -9.93
N ASN A 18 -13.85 9.69 -10.06
CA ASN A 18 -13.90 8.55 -9.12
C ASN A 18 -13.41 7.29 -9.84
N SER A 19 -12.19 7.34 -10.38
CA SER A 19 -11.35 6.15 -10.40
C SER A 19 -10.41 6.24 -9.21
N VAL A 20 -10.99 6.39 -8.01
CA VAL A 20 -10.30 5.87 -6.83
C VAL A 20 -10.21 4.39 -7.11
N LYS A 21 -8.98 3.94 -7.39
CA LYS A 21 -8.68 2.52 -7.55
C LYS A 21 -9.41 1.81 -6.42
N ASN A 22 -10.12 0.74 -6.75
CA ASN A 22 -10.65 -0.21 -5.81
C ASN A 22 -9.47 -0.81 -5.04
N VAL A 23 -8.91 -0.03 -4.12
CA VAL A 23 -8.02 -0.49 -3.08
C VAL A 23 -8.94 -1.37 -2.26
N ASP A 24 -8.78 -2.68 -2.40
CA ASP A 24 -9.58 -3.67 -1.71
C ASP A 24 -9.47 -3.39 -0.21
N THR A 25 -10.41 -2.59 0.29
CA THR A 25 -10.36 -2.08 1.67
C THR A 25 -10.47 -3.24 2.66
N SER A 26 -11.00 -4.37 2.19
CA SER A 26 -11.02 -5.66 2.85
C SER A 26 -9.62 -6.27 3.05
N THR A 27 -8.69 -6.18 2.09
CA THR A 27 -7.33 -6.74 2.24
C THR A 27 -6.52 -5.91 3.21
N ILE A 28 -6.60 -4.58 3.13
CA ILE A 28 -5.95 -3.66 4.09
C ILE A 28 -6.48 -3.88 5.51
N ALA A 29 -7.80 -4.03 5.68
CA ALA A 29 -8.38 -4.29 7.01
C ALA A 29 -7.92 -5.63 7.59
N GLN A 30 -7.82 -6.67 6.76
CA GLN A 30 -7.30 -7.98 7.17
C GLN A 30 -5.82 -7.91 7.52
N ALA A 31 -5.01 -7.25 6.70
CA ALA A 31 -3.59 -7.04 6.93
C ALA A 31 -3.36 -6.28 8.24
N SER A 32 -4.11 -5.20 8.49
CA SER A 32 -4.02 -4.40 9.72
C SER A 32 -4.43 -5.20 10.96
N THR A 33 -5.50 -6.00 10.86
CA THR A 33 -5.95 -6.89 11.95
C THR A 33 -4.88 -7.94 12.26
N LEU A 34 -4.33 -8.58 11.22
CA LEU A 34 -3.27 -9.56 11.38
C LEU A 34 -2.02 -8.91 11.98
N LEU A 35 -1.58 -7.77 11.46
CA LEU A 35 -0.43 -6.99 11.94
C LEU A 35 -0.58 -6.65 13.43
N SER A 36 -1.77 -6.23 13.85
CA SER A 36 -2.06 -5.92 15.26
C SER A 36 -2.06 -7.14 16.18
N SER A 37 -2.21 -8.34 15.61
CA SER A 37 -2.15 -9.61 16.36
C SER A 37 -0.76 -10.24 16.39
N LEU A 38 0.19 -9.71 15.60
CA LEU A 38 1.56 -10.19 15.60
C LEU A 38 2.28 -9.76 16.88
N SER A 39 3.24 -10.58 17.29
CA SER A 39 4.18 -10.32 18.40
C SER A 39 5.53 -10.94 18.05
N SER A 40 6.57 -10.70 18.84
CA SER A 40 7.90 -11.29 18.61
C SER A 40 7.92 -12.83 18.64
N ASN A 41 6.85 -13.48 19.11
CA ASN A 41 6.68 -14.94 19.12
C ASN A 41 5.81 -15.46 17.96
N SER A 42 5.38 -14.60 17.05
CA SER A 42 4.58 -15.01 15.90
C SER A 42 5.37 -15.93 14.97
N THR A 43 4.63 -16.78 14.26
CA THR A 43 5.22 -17.77 13.37
C THR A 43 5.52 -17.19 11.99
N VAL A 44 6.46 -17.80 11.27
CA VAL A 44 6.73 -17.48 9.86
C VAL A 44 5.47 -17.63 8.99
N GLN A 45 4.58 -18.56 9.34
CA GLN A 45 3.29 -18.74 8.65
C GLN A 45 2.42 -17.47 8.74
N GLN A 46 2.35 -16.83 9.93
CA GLN A 46 1.58 -15.61 10.12
C GLN A 46 2.20 -14.43 9.37
N ILE A 47 3.53 -14.34 9.32
CA ILE A 47 4.24 -13.36 8.48
C ILE A 47 3.98 -13.61 7.00
N THR A 48 3.97 -14.86 6.56
CA THR A 48 3.64 -15.20 5.17
C THR A 48 2.20 -14.81 4.83
N SER A 49 1.26 -14.99 5.75
CA SER A 49 -0.12 -14.51 5.57
C SER A 49 -0.20 -13.00 5.50
N LEU A 50 0.58 -12.26 6.31
CA LEU A 50 0.67 -10.81 6.21
C LEU A 50 1.28 -10.40 4.88
N PHE A 51 2.36 -11.06 4.46
CA PHE A 51 3.04 -10.80 3.20
C PHE A 51 2.06 -10.86 2.02
N ASN A 52 1.33 -11.96 1.90
CA ASN A 52 0.36 -12.16 0.82
C ASN A 52 -0.83 -11.17 0.88
N LEU A 53 -1.11 -10.58 2.04
CA LEU A 53 -2.15 -9.55 2.17
C LEU A 53 -1.64 -8.16 1.76
N LEU A 54 -0.33 -7.91 1.88
CA LEU A 54 0.31 -6.64 1.54
C LEU A 54 0.81 -6.62 0.08
N ASP A 55 1.30 -7.74 -0.45
CA ASP A 55 1.67 -7.90 -1.86
C ASP A 55 0.41 -7.90 -2.74
N THR A 56 -0.09 -6.70 -3.06
CA THR A 56 -1.37 -6.52 -3.74
C THR A 56 -1.24 -6.70 -5.24
N ASP A 57 -0.08 -6.39 -5.81
CA ASP A 57 0.20 -6.58 -7.23
C ASP A 57 0.76 -7.98 -7.56
N HIS A 58 0.98 -8.82 -6.53
CA HIS A 58 1.40 -10.21 -6.61
C HIS A 58 2.76 -10.36 -7.31
N ASN A 59 3.70 -9.49 -6.99
CA ASN A 59 5.03 -9.48 -7.58
C ASN A 59 6.10 -10.16 -6.70
N ASP A 60 5.68 -10.83 -5.62
CA ASP A 60 6.54 -11.45 -4.61
C ASP A 60 7.44 -10.45 -3.86
N ALA A 61 7.04 -9.17 -3.80
CA ALA A 61 7.72 -8.13 -3.05
C ALA A 61 6.74 -7.04 -2.57
N ILE A 62 6.97 -6.50 -1.38
CA ILE A 62 6.13 -5.43 -0.83
C ILE A 62 6.80 -4.09 -1.10
N SER A 63 6.17 -3.25 -1.90
CA SER A 63 6.62 -1.87 -2.09
C SER A 63 6.29 -0.98 -0.90
N SER A 64 6.94 0.18 -0.79
CA SER A 64 6.62 1.18 0.25
C SER A 64 5.18 1.68 0.19
N SER A 65 4.53 1.61 -0.98
CA SER A 65 3.11 1.95 -1.15
C SER A 65 2.13 0.87 -0.69
N GLU A 66 2.61 -0.37 -0.55
CA GLU A 66 1.84 -1.52 -0.08
C GLU A 66 2.02 -1.78 1.40
N ALA A 67 3.17 -1.38 1.96
CA ALA A 67 3.44 -1.48 3.38
C ALA A 67 2.46 -0.63 4.20
N ILE A 68 2.01 -1.18 5.33
CA ILE A 68 1.11 -0.49 6.28
C ILE A 68 1.62 -0.61 7.71
N GLY A 69 1.17 0.30 8.59
CA GLY A 69 1.46 0.26 10.02
C GLY A 69 2.95 0.11 10.31
N SER A 70 3.29 -0.79 11.25
CA SER A 70 4.68 -1.04 11.66
C SER A 70 5.60 -1.55 10.54
N VAL A 71 5.05 -2.13 9.46
CA VAL A 71 5.86 -2.49 8.28
C VAL A 71 6.30 -1.23 7.52
N SER A 72 5.39 -0.28 7.33
CA SER A 72 5.70 1.01 6.69
C SER A 72 6.62 1.87 7.54
N GLU A 73 6.37 1.92 8.85
CA GLU A 73 7.18 2.69 9.81
C GLU A 73 8.64 2.21 9.90
N ASN A 74 8.86 0.93 9.63
CA ASN A 74 10.19 0.30 9.69
C ASN A 74 10.66 -0.19 8.32
N PHE A 75 10.08 0.30 7.23
CA PHE A 75 10.36 -0.20 5.88
C PHE A 75 11.86 -0.18 5.56
N ASP A 76 12.52 0.96 5.76
CA ASP A 76 13.96 1.13 5.52
C ASP A 76 14.84 0.28 6.47
N VAL A 77 14.31 -0.11 7.63
CA VAL A 77 15.02 -1.00 8.57
C VAL A 77 14.92 -2.45 8.12
N LEU A 78 13.78 -2.82 7.52
CA LEU A 78 13.50 -4.16 7.01
C LEU A 78 14.14 -4.38 5.62
N ASP A 79 14.25 -3.35 4.79
CA ASP A 79 14.89 -3.37 3.46
C ASP A 79 16.41 -3.42 3.60
N THR A 80 16.92 -4.58 4.01
CA THR A 80 18.34 -4.77 4.32
C THR A 80 19.23 -4.79 3.09
N ASP A 81 18.68 -5.14 1.93
CA ASP A 81 19.40 -5.15 0.66
C ASP A 81 19.28 -3.84 -0.14
N ASN A 82 18.47 -2.88 0.36
CA ASN A 82 18.17 -1.59 -0.26
C ASN A 82 17.53 -1.73 -1.65
N SER A 83 16.75 -2.78 -1.88
CA SER A 83 16.03 -3.01 -3.14
C SER A 83 14.80 -2.13 -3.31
N SER A 84 14.45 -1.32 -2.30
CA SER A 84 13.21 -0.52 -2.22
C SER A 84 11.94 -1.37 -2.19
N ASN A 85 12.08 -2.66 -1.90
CA ASN A 85 10.99 -3.61 -1.75
C ASN A 85 11.32 -4.57 -0.61
N LEU A 86 10.32 -5.09 0.09
CA LEU A 86 10.53 -6.10 1.12
C LEU A 86 10.19 -7.48 0.57
N ASN A 87 11.15 -8.40 0.59
CA ASN A 87 10.85 -9.81 0.37
C ASN A 87 10.37 -10.49 1.66
N LEU A 88 9.90 -11.74 1.56
CA LEU A 88 9.38 -12.47 2.73
C LEU A 88 10.41 -12.61 3.86
N THR A 89 11.69 -12.80 3.53
CA THR A 89 12.76 -12.95 4.52
C THR A 89 12.95 -11.65 5.30
N GLU A 90 12.99 -10.52 4.60
CA GLU A 90 13.07 -9.20 5.21
C GLU A 90 11.86 -8.89 6.09
N LEU A 91 10.66 -9.24 5.63
CA LEU A 91 9.45 -9.05 6.43
C LEU A 91 9.45 -9.89 7.72
N THR A 92 10.15 -11.04 7.77
CA THR A 92 10.29 -11.78 9.05
C THR A 92 11.04 -10.99 10.12
N GLY A 93 11.91 -10.04 9.73
CA GLY A 93 12.60 -9.14 10.65
C GLY A 93 11.65 -8.22 11.42
N LEU A 94 10.40 -8.05 10.97
CA LEU A 94 9.37 -7.31 11.68
C LEU A 94 9.17 -7.85 13.12
N LEU A 95 9.31 -9.17 13.32
CA LEU A 95 9.09 -9.79 14.63
C LEU A 95 10.04 -9.26 15.70
N ASP A 96 11.27 -8.93 15.33
CA ASP A 96 12.27 -8.36 16.24
C ASP A 96 11.97 -6.90 16.60
N LEU A 97 11.14 -6.23 15.80
CA LEU A 97 10.72 -4.84 15.99
C LEU A 97 9.43 -4.72 16.82
N LEU A 98 8.65 -5.80 16.89
CA LEU A 98 7.47 -5.90 17.76
C LEU A 98 7.95 -6.14 19.20
N LYS A 99 7.63 -5.20 20.10
CA LYS A 99 7.97 -5.24 21.53
C LYS A 99 6.77 -5.56 22.41
#